data_AF-A0A925MGI6-F1
#
_entry.id   AF-A0A925MGI6-F1
#
_cell.length_a   1.000
_cell.length_b   1.000
_cell.length_c   1.000
_cell.angle_alpha   90.00
_cell.angle_beta   90.00
_cell.angle_gamma   90.00
#
_symmetry.space_group_name_H-M   'P 1'
#
loop_
_entity.id
_entity.type
_entity.pdbx_description
1 polymer ?
#
loop_
_entity_poly.entity_id
_entity_poly.type
_entity_poly.pdbx_seq_one_letter_code
_entity_poly.pdbx_strand_id
1 'polypeptide(L)'
;MQKLTWLVAAIAGLSTACGDVKGTPLADAPPLTVDAPPPVDGAPVPDAPPGPVRVTVLTLAGDGAADLTAKVIFQNPDGSLIAEGTVDAMGKAQALMPLGGTVSAIRVGIDNVDQRTAQITSTLGVKPGDEITLGLPPPQTPLAGGAQTTMTANFTPIPEAETVVFSTSCGVPTGSTVDPVKGVATLVFRDSCHGPTFDLLGIASGGRLLAPRFLKLTRITHAGGTSFTIPSEFAATASFAVNLSNIPDVISNLTVSRSSMIEGTPVAPQTSAAVDPPAGALTATVPYPPAFGTRCEVAVSLNRPETRFAQRHEVRTSTLASSIDVDVGSLAVPWLTNVVATTTGMTWAAVDGATPGDGMLTQWSGRWLDGNRTVSVIWRVIQPVTATGMTLPALPVADAAFDPGQQTVAVTPLLSVVLASDYSNVAGYDELRRLPEALLISSMSTLGAFRNEPFQRRTFAALTSQGLVGVRPEDVIAAPRR
;
A
#
# COMPACT_ATOMS: atom_id res chain seq x y z
N MET A 1 39.05 -3.87 37.27
CA MET A 1 39.12 -5.31 36.98
C MET A 1 38.25 -6.05 37.98
N GLN A 2 37.02 -6.38 37.60
CA GLN A 2 36.14 -7.27 38.37
C GLN A 2 35.19 -7.94 37.38
N LYS A 3 35.30 -9.27 37.32
CA LYS A 3 34.46 -10.17 36.53
C LYS A 3 33.10 -10.28 37.19
N LEU A 4 32.02 -10.15 36.42
CA LEU A 4 30.69 -10.58 36.86
C LEU A 4 30.07 -11.44 35.75
N THR A 5 30.18 -12.74 35.98
CA THR A 5 29.51 -13.82 35.27
C THR A 5 28.02 -13.77 35.62
N TRP A 6 27.13 -13.77 34.61
CA TRP A 6 25.73 -14.11 34.82
C TRP A 6 25.30 -15.24 33.89
N LEU A 7 24.62 -16.17 34.53
CA LEU A 7 24.09 -17.45 34.09
C LEU A 7 22.98 -17.23 33.06
N VAL A 8 23.09 -17.88 31.89
CA VAL A 8 22.00 -17.97 30.91
C VAL A 8 21.07 -19.11 31.36
N ALA A 9 19.89 -18.75 31.85
CA ALA A 9 18.79 -19.70 32.04
C ALA A 9 17.92 -19.68 30.78
N ALA A 10 17.93 -20.81 30.06
CA ALA A 10 17.06 -21.06 28.92
C ALA A 10 15.60 -21.16 29.38
N ILE A 11 14.75 -20.26 28.92
CA ILE A 11 13.30 -20.43 28.92
C ILE A 11 12.92 -20.84 27.51
N ALA A 12 12.69 -22.13 27.31
CA ALA A 12 11.98 -22.67 26.17
C ALA A 12 10.51 -22.23 26.28
N GLY A 13 10.19 -21.08 25.71
CA GLY A 13 8.82 -20.69 25.41
C GLY A 13 8.39 -21.42 24.15
N LEU A 14 7.35 -22.25 24.25
CA LEU A 14 6.62 -22.78 23.11
C LEU A 14 6.11 -21.60 22.27
N SER A 15 6.85 -21.27 21.21
CA SER A 15 6.36 -20.43 20.13
C SER A 15 5.25 -21.22 19.42
N THR A 16 4.00 -20.83 19.64
CA THR A 16 2.95 -21.12 18.67
C THR A 16 3.31 -20.38 17.38
N ALA A 17 4.00 -21.08 16.48
CA ALA A 17 4.13 -20.67 15.09
C ALA A 17 2.70 -20.60 14.52
N CYS A 18 2.17 -19.39 14.33
CA CYS A 18 0.99 -19.20 13.48
C CYS A 18 1.45 -19.49 12.04
N GLY A 19 0.95 -20.62 11.52
CA GLY A 19 1.51 -21.35 10.39
C GLY A 19 1.34 -20.70 9.02
N ASP A 20 2.05 -21.30 8.07
CA ASP A 20 2.07 -20.99 6.64
C ASP A 20 0.66 -20.79 6.08
N VAL A 21 0.42 -19.62 5.48
CA VAL A 21 -0.72 -19.45 4.57
C VAL A 21 -0.17 -19.01 3.21
N LYS A 22 -0.25 -19.93 2.26
CA LYS A 22 -0.62 -19.68 0.86
C LYS A 22 -1.59 -20.82 0.55
N GLY A 23 -2.87 -20.49 0.40
CA GLY A 23 -3.93 -21.48 0.17
C GLY A 23 -3.65 -22.31 -1.08
N THR A 24 -4.28 -23.48 -1.19
CA THR A 24 -4.30 -24.25 -2.44
C THR A 24 -4.70 -23.33 -3.58
N PRO A 25 -3.89 -23.19 -4.65
CA PRO A 25 -4.26 -22.40 -5.80
C PRO A 25 -5.63 -22.88 -6.30
N LEU A 26 -6.51 -21.95 -6.65
CA LEU A 26 -7.66 -22.26 -7.51
C LEU A 26 -7.11 -23.10 -8.66
N ALA A 27 -7.72 -24.26 -8.92
CA ALA A 27 -7.19 -25.23 -9.87
C ALA A 27 -7.02 -24.57 -11.25
N ASP A 28 -5.80 -24.12 -11.55
CA ASP A 28 -5.33 -24.05 -12.92
C ASP A 28 -5.41 -25.47 -13.49
N ALA A 29 -5.58 -25.56 -14.82
CA ALA A 29 -5.66 -26.83 -15.53
C ALA A 29 -4.58 -27.81 -15.01
N PRO A 30 -4.93 -29.10 -14.80
CA PRO A 30 -4.08 -30.04 -14.09
C PRO A 30 -2.65 -30.06 -14.64
N PRO A 31 -1.62 -30.06 -13.76
CA PRO A 31 -0.23 -30.07 -14.20
C PRO A 31 0.02 -31.30 -15.09
N LEU A 32 0.66 -31.08 -16.23
CA LEU A 32 1.15 -32.16 -17.08
C LEU A 32 2.14 -32.99 -16.25
N THR A 33 1.75 -34.20 -15.86
CA THR A 33 2.60 -35.10 -15.11
C THR A 33 3.77 -35.55 -16.00
N VAL A 34 4.98 -35.50 -15.44
CA VAL A 34 6.28 -35.64 -16.14
C VAL A 34 6.51 -37.06 -16.71
N ASP A 35 5.69 -38.04 -16.34
CA ASP A 35 5.79 -39.43 -16.85
C ASP A 35 4.80 -39.76 -17.97
N ALA A 36 4.06 -38.79 -18.49
CA ALA A 36 3.32 -38.99 -19.73
C ALA A 36 4.31 -39.04 -20.90
N PRO A 37 4.27 -40.06 -21.79
CA PRO A 37 5.02 -40.03 -23.04
C PRO A 37 4.77 -38.69 -23.75
N PRO A 38 5.78 -38.08 -24.42
CA PRO A 38 5.63 -36.78 -25.05
C PRO A 38 4.35 -36.80 -25.88
N PRO A 39 3.43 -35.84 -25.68
CA PRO A 39 2.17 -35.82 -26.40
C PRO A 39 2.49 -35.87 -27.89
N VAL A 40 2.08 -36.97 -28.52
CA VAL A 40 2.16 -37.17 -29.98
C VAL A 40 1.40 -36.02 -30.61
N ASP A 41 2.11 -35.02 -31.19
CA ASP A 41 1.61 -33.82 -31.90
C ASP A 41 0.07 -33.68 -31.87
N GLY A 42 -0.43 -33.49 -30.65
CA GLY A 42 -1.84 -33.64 -30.35
C GLY A 42 -2.54 -32.36 -30.77
N ALA A 43 -3.63 -32.52 -31.52
CA ALA A 43 -4.45 -31.41 -31.99
C ALA A 43 -4.60 -30.32 -30.91
N PRO A 44 -4.52 -29.02 -31.29
CA PRO A 44 -4.60 -27.91 -30.34
C PRO A 44 -5.81 -28.10 -29.42
N VAL A 45 -5.58 -28.07 -28.11
CA VAL A 45 -6.65 -28.12 -27.11
C VAL A 45 -7.60 -26.96 -27.43
N PRO A 46 -8.90 -27.22 -27.63
CA PRO A 46 -9.85 -26.15 -27.92
C PRO A 46 -9.80 -25.09 -26.82
N ASP A 47 -9.70 -23.82 -27.22
CA ASP A 47 -9.73 -22.71 -26.27
C ASP A 47 -11.02 -22.77 -25.44
N ALA A 48 -10.89 -22.54 -24.13
CA ALA A 48 -12.05 -22.44 -23.25
C ALA A 48 -13.01 -21.37 -23.80
N PRO A 49 -14.33 -21.62 -23.82
CA PRO A 49 -15.28 -20.66 -24.36
C PRO A 49 -15.21 -19.33 -23.60
N PRO A 50 -15.33 -18.18 -24.27
CA PRO A 50 -15.38 -16.88 -23.61
C PRO A 50 -16.46 -16.83 -22.53
N GLY A 51 -16.16 -16.18 -21.41
CA GLY A 51 -17.11 -16.02 -20.30
C GLY A 51 -17.12 -14.59 -19.76
N PRO A 52 -18.11 -14.26 -18.91
CA PRO A 52 -18.32 -12.89 -18.49
C PRO A 52 -17.20 -12.40 -17.58
N VAL A 53 -16.67 -11.22 -17.88
CA VAL A 53 -15.82 -10.42 -17.00
C VAL A 53 -16.62 -9.19 -16.58
N ARG A 54 -16.65 -8.91 -15.28
CA ARG A 54 -17.38 -7.77 -14.71
C ARG A 54 -16.39 -6.74 -14.17
N VAL A 55 -16.64 -5.48 -14.47
CA VAL A 55 -15.79 -4.37 -14.06
C VAL A 55 -16.64 -3.35 -13.33
N THR A 56 -16.18 -2.89 -12.18
CA THR A 56 -16.71 -1.72 -11.46
C THR A 56 -15.65 -0.63 -11.49
N VAL A 57 -16.02 0.55 -11.96
CA VAL A 57 -15.14 1.71 -12.05
C VAL A 57 -15.58 2.75 -11.03
N LEU A 58 -14.72 2.96 -10.04
CA LEU A 58 -14.90 3.94 -8.98
C LEU A 58 -14.13 5.22 -9.29
N THR A 59 -14.54 6.32 -8.66
CA THR A 59 -13.77 7.56 -8.71
C THR A 59 -12.38 7.37 -8.09
N LEU A 60 -11.47 8.25 -8.45
CA LEU A 60 -10.14 8.31 -7.84
C LEU A 60 -10.09 9.23 -6.61
N ALA A 61 -11.25 9.69 -6.13
CA ALA A 61 -11.37 10.48 -4.90
C ALA A 61 -11.35 9.61 -3.64
N GLY A 62 -11.54 8.30 -3.77
CA GLY A 62 -11.67 7.39 -2.62
C GLY A 62 -12.96 7.61 -1.84
N ASP A 63 -14.02 8.08 -2.49
CA ASP A 63 -15.37 8.20 -1.92
C ASP A 63 -16.23 6.96 -2.18
N GLY A 64 -15.72 6.00 -2.97
CA GLY A 64 -16.45 4.81 -3.38
C GLY A 64 -17.56 5.05 -4.40
N ALA A 65 -17.70 6.27 -4.91
CA ALA A 65 -18.72 6.58 -5.92
C ALA A 65 -18.34 5.98 -7.28
N ALA A 66 -19.35 5.69 -8.09
CA ALA A 66 -19.17 5.29 -9.48
C ALA A 66 -18.57 6.44 -10.30
N ASP A 67 -17.59 6.13 -11.16
CA ASP A 67 -17.05 7.10 -12.10
C ASP A 67 -17.82 7.05 -13.43
N LEU A 68 -18.91 7.82 -13.52
CA LEU A 68 -19.78 7.86 -14.69
C LEU A 68 -19.13 8.48 -15.93
N THR A 69 -17.93 9.07 -15.79
CA THR A 69 -17.16 9.61 -16.92
C THR A 69 -16.26 8.56 -17.58
N ALA A 70 -16.14 7.38 -16.98
CA ALA A 70 -15.25 6.35 -17.44
C ALA A 70 -15.76 5.61 -18.69
N LYS A 71 -14.84 5.37 -19.63
CA LYS A 71 -14.98 4.41 -20.73
C LYS A 71 -14.20 3.14 -20.39
N VAL A 72 -14.83 1.97 -20.54
CA VAL A 72 -14.19 0.67 -20.34
C VAL A 72 -13.93 0.01 -21.69
N ILE A 73 -12.76 -0.59 -21.84
CA ILE A 73 -12.28 -1.28 -23.03
C ILE A 73 -11.91 -2.70 -22.61
N PHE A 74 -12.44 -3.68 -23.34
CA PHE A 74 -12.15 -5.11 -23.20
C PHE A 74 -11.39 -5.57 -24.45
N GLN A 75 -10.20 -6.13 -24.27
CA GLN A 75 -9.32 -6.56 -25.36
C GLN A 75 -8.91 -8.02 -25.20
N ASN A 76 -8.72 -8.69 -26.34
CA ASN A 76 -8.11 -10.01 -26.42
C ASN A 76 -6.64 -9.96 -25.97
N PRO A 77 -6.00 -11.11 -25.69
CA PRO A 77 -4.58 -11.18 -25.38
C PRO A 77 -3.66 -10.57 -26.46
N ASP A 78 -4.08 -10.57 -27.72
CA ASP A 78 -3.36 -9.97 -28.84
C ASP A 78 -3.59 -8.44 -28.98
N GLY A 79 -4.37 -7.84 -28.09
CA GLY A 79 -4.72 -6.42 -28.10
C GLY A 79 -5.91 -6.06 -28.99
N SER A 80 -6.48 -7.00 -29.74
CA SER A 80 -7.68 -6.73 -30.55
C SER A 80 -8.91 -6.44 -29.67
N LEU A 81 -9.76 -5.52 -30.12
CA LEU A 81 -10.93 -5.05 -29.37
C LEU A 81 -12.02 -6.13 -29.33
N ILE A 82 -12.51 -6.45 -28.13
CA ILE A 82 -13.69 -7.30 -27.91
C ILE A 82 -14.94 -6.42 -27.80
N ALA A 83 -14.89 -5.45 -26.88
CA ALA A 83 -15.97 -4.55 -26.59
C ALA A 83 -15.44 -3.25 -25.98
N GLU A 84 -16.16 -2.16 -26.19
CA GLU A 84 -15.95 -0.90 -25.49
C GLU A 84 -17.29 -0.25 -25.17
N GLY A 85 -17.32 0.57 -24.12
CA GLY A 85 -18.53 1.29 -23.75
C GLY A 85 -18.33 2.14 -22.51
N THR A 86 -19.29 3.03 -22.25
CA THR A 86 -19.38 3.75 -20.98
C THR A 86 -19.90 2.82 -19.89
N VAL A 87 -19.57 3.12 -18.64
CA VAL A 87 -20.16 2.42 -17.49
C VAL A 87 -21.63 2.78 -17.28
N ASP A 88 -22.39 1.93 -16.59
CA ASP A 88 -23.76 2.21 -16.16
C ASP A 88 -23.82 3.17 -14.95
N ALA A 89 -25.02 3.45 -14.45
CA ALA A 89 -25.24 4.33 -13.29
C ALA A 89 -24.60 3.84 -11.97
N MET A 90 -24.19 2.57 -11.91
CA MET A 90 -23.45 1.98 -10.81
C MET A 90 -21.94 1.89 -11.08
N GLY A 91 -21.47 2.46 -12.19
CA GLY A 91 -20.06 2.39 -12.58
C GLY A 91 -19.66 1.03 -13.15
N LYS A 92 -20.62 0.20 -13.59
CA LYS A 92 -20.33 -1.17 -14.05
C LYS A 92 -20.27 -1.29 -15.56
N ALA A 93 -19.41 -2.19 -16.02
CA ALA A 93 -19.33 -2.66 -17.40
C ALA A 93 -19.06 -4.17 -17.43
N GLN A 94 -19.40 -4.85 -18.52
CA GLN A 94 -19.11 -6.28 -18.68
C GLN A 94 -18.96 -6.67 -20.16
N ALA A 95 -18.18 -7.71 -20.42
CA ALA A 95 -18.05 -8.33 -21.73
C ALA A 95 -17.76 -9.84 -21.59
N LEU A 96 -18.01 -10.62 -22.64
CA LEU A 96 -17.53 -12.00 -22.72
C LEU A 96 -16.09 -11.97 -23.22
N MET A 97 -15.14 -12.39 -22.39
CA MET A 97 -13.71 -12.38 -22.72
C MET A 97 -13.16 -13.80 -22.80
N PRO A 98 -12.18 -14.08 -23.68
CA PRO A 98 -11.37 -15.27 -23.56
C PRO A 98 -10.40 -15.15 -22.37
N LEU A 99 -9.67 -16.23 -22.09
CA LEU A 99 -8.62 -16.25 -21.08
C LEU A 99 -7.46 -15.32 -21.46
N GLY A 100 -6.99 -14.51 -20.51
CA GLY A 100 -5.75 -13.75 -20.63
C GLY A 100 -5.87 -12.36 -21.25
N GLY A 101 -7.10 -11.86 -21.45
CA GLY A 101 -7.34 -10.54 -22.05
C GLY A 101 -6.93 -9.37 -21.17
N THR A 102 -7.14 -8.15 -21.67
CA THR A 102 -6.90 -6.91 -20.93
C THR A 102 -8.21 -6.14 -20.75
N VAL A 103 -8.40 -5.58 -19.55
CA VAL A 103 -9.45 -4.62 -19.25
C VAL A 103 -8.82 -3.28 -18.93
N SER A 104 -9.24 -2.22 -19.61
CA SER A 104 -8.78 -0.85 -19.37
C SER A 104 -9.95 0.08 -19.08
N ALA A 105 -9.82 0.97 -18.08
CA ALA A 105 -10.75 2.07 -17.84
C ALA A 105 -10.05 3.41 -18.08
N ILE A 106 -10.58 4.20 -19.01
CA ILE A 106 -10.11 5.55 -19.37
C ILE A 106 -11.01 6.57 -18.68
N ARG A 107 -10.42 7.48 -17.91
CA ARG A 107 -11.08 8.62 -17.25
C ARG A 107 -10.51 9.90 -17.79
N VAL A 108 -11.32 10.71 -18.46
CA VAL A 108 -10.91 12.00 -19.01
C VAL A 108 -11.22 13.08 -17.99
N GLY A 109 -10.17 13.69 -17.41
CA GLY A 109 -10.32 14.71 -16.37
C GLY A 109 -10.57 16.11 -16.94
N ILE A 110 -9.78 16.51 -17.93
CA ILE A 110 -9.86 17.80 -18.62
C ILE A 110 -9.84 17.50 -20.11
N ASP A 111 -10.74 18.12 -20.87
CA ASP A 111 -10.71 18.13 -22.32
C ASP A 111 -11.17 19.48 -22.85
N ASN A 112 -10.22 20.36 -23.14
CA ASN A 112 -10.46 21.67 -23.73
C ASN A 112 -9.44 21.95 -24.84
N VAL A 113 -9.47 23.18 -25.38
CA VAL A 113 -8.63 23.57 -26.53
C VAL A 113 -7.12 23.58 -26.21
N ASP A 114 -6.75 23.83 -24.96
CA ASP A 114 -5.35 23.99 -24.54
C ASP A 114 -4.79 22.73 -23.87
N GLN A 115 -5.66 21.96 -23.23
CA GLN A 115 -5.28 20.83 -22.39
C GLN A 115 -6.25 19.65 -22.49
N ARG A 116 -5.67 18.45 -22.55
CA ARG A 116 -6.36 17.18 -22.38
C ARG A 116 -5.61 16.33 -21.35
N THR A 117 -6.31 15.84 -20.33
CA THR A 117 -5.74 14.95 -19.31
C THR A 117 -6.55 13.69 -19.16
N ALA A 118 -5.89 12.53 -19.14
CA ALA A 118 -6.54 11.26 -18.86
C ALA A 118 -5.80 10.43 -17.81
N GLN A 119 -6.58 9.62 -17.10
CA GLN A 119 -6.11 8.58 -16.20
C GLN A 119 -6.62 7.24 -16.69
N ILE A 120 -5.71 6.31 -16.95
CA ILE A 120 -6.01 4.98 -17.46
C ILE A 120 -5.59 3.96 -16.41
N THR A 121 -6.47 3.02 -16.07
CA THR A 121 -6.09 1.83 -15.29
C THR A 121 -6.35 0.59 -16.13
N SER A 122 -5.33 -0.24 -16.34
CA SER A 122 -5.41 -1.51 -17.05
C SER A 122 -5.12 -2.68 -16.11
N THR A 123 -5.86 -3.77 -16.26
CA THR A 123 -5.57 -5.06 -15.62
C THR A 123 -5.27 -6.08 -16.72
N LEU A 124 -4.11 -6.71 -16.67
CA LEU A 124 -3.68 -7.72 -17.64
C LEU A 124 -4.08 -9.13 -17.20
N GLY A 125 -4.17 -10.06 -18.15
CA GLY A 125 -4.35 -11.48 -17.86
C GLY A 125 -5.71 -11.80 -17.23
N VAL A 126 -6.75 -11.05 -17.59
CA VAL A 126 -8.10 -11.21 -17.06
C VAL A 126 -8.70 -12.54 -17.53
N LYS A 127 -9.40 -13.24 -16.63
CA LYS A 127 -9.99 -14.56 -16.88
C LYS A 127 -11.53 -14.48 -16.82
N PRO A 128 -12.25 -15.34 -17.57
CA PRO A 128 -13.70 -15.52 -17.38
C PRO A 128 -14.08 -15.69 -15.91
N GLY A 129 -15.12 -14.96 -15.47
CA GLY A 129 -15.62 -14.97 -14.09
C GLY A 129 -14.95 -13.94 -13.17
N ASP A 130 -13.93 -13.21 -13.62
CA ASP A 130 -13.32 -12.15 -12.82
C ASP A 130 -14.31 -10.99 -12.55
N GLU A 131 -14.28 -10.51 -11.31
CA GLU A 131 -14.92 -9.27 -10.87
C GLU A 131 -13.82 -8.28 -10.48
N ILE A 132 -13.61 -7.26 -11.32
CA ILE A 132 -12.51 -6.30 -11.17
C ILE A 132 -13.07 -4.98 -10.69
N THR A 133 -12.43 -4.38 -9.68
CA THR A 133 -12.74 -3.01 -9.23
C THR A 133 -11.55 -2.09 -9.53
N LEU A 134 -11.76 -1.13 -10.44
CA LEU A 134 -10.76 -0.12 -10.82
C LEU A 134 -11.08 1.20 -10.13
N GLY A 135 -10.09 1.87 -9.57
CA GLY A 135 -10.27 3.07 -8.76
C GLY A 135 -10.24 2.80 -7.25
N LEU A 136 -10.66 3.80 -6.46
CA LEU A 136 -10.48 3.77 -5.01
C LEU A 136 -11.82 3.47 -4.30
N PRO A 137 -11.92 2.35 -3.55
CA PRO A 137 -13.07 2.11 -2.68
C PRO A 137 -13.12 3.18 -1.58
N PRO A 138 -14.28 3.39 -0.95
CA PRO A 138 -14.34 4.29 0.19
C PRO A 138 -13.47 3.70 1.31
N PRO A 139 -12.70 4.53 2.04
CA PRO A 139 -12.02 4.05 3.23
C PRO A 139 -13.08 3.49 4.19
N GLN A 140 -12.83 2.29 4.75
CA GLN A 140 -13.76 1.65 5.68
C GLN A 140 -14.07 2.50 6.92
N THR A 141 -13.18 3.43 7.24
CA THR A 141 -13.41 4.49 8.21
C THR A 141 -13.16 5.80 7.49
N PRO A 142 -14.19 6.57 7.10
CA PRO A 142 -13.97 7.86 6.50
C PRO A 142 -13.28 8.77 7.53
N LEU A 143 -11.98 8.98 7.37
CA LEU A 143 -11.18 9.84 8.26
C LEU A 143 -11.26 11.32 7.88
N ALA A 144 -11.89 11.64 6.74
CA ALA A 144 -11.84 12.97 6.11
C ALA A 144 -13.23 13.59 5.80
N GLY A 145 -14.34 12.90 6.11
CA GLY A 145 -15.69 13.34 5.75
C GLY A 145 -16.40 14.15 6.84
N GLY A 146 -17.38 14.97 6.44
CA GLY A 146 -18.23 15.73 7.36
C GLY A 146 -17.60 17.00 7.94
N ALA A 147 -18.33 17.66 8.84
CA ALA A 147 -17.86 18.87 9.51
C ALA A 147 -16.73 18.52 10.50
N GLN A 148 -15.95 19.54 10.85
CA GLN A 148 -14.86 19.41 11.80
C GLN A 148 -15.31 19.96 13.15
N THR A 149 -15.13 19.16 14.20
CA THR A 149 -15.29 19.59 15.59
C THR A 149 -13.94 19.53 16.31
N THR A 150 -13.79 20.32 17.37
CA THR A 150 -12.56 20.33 18.17
C THR A 150 -12.85 20.04 19.63
N MET A 151 -11.87 19.50 20.35
CA MET A 151 -11.88 19.46 21.82
C MET A 151 -10.52 19.90 22.33
N THR A 152 -10.48 20.48 23.52
CA THR A 152 -9.22 20.87 24.18
C THR A 152 -8.85 19.82 25.24
N ALA A 153 -7.67 19.23 25.12
CA ALA A 153 -7.12 18.32 26.13
C ALA A 153 -6.06 19.06 26.96
N ASN A 154 -6.33 19.22 28.26
CA ASN A 154 -5.36 19.78 29.20
C ASN A 154 -4.55 18.65 29.83
N PHE A 155 -3.23 18.76 29.83
CA PHE A 155 -2.31 17.76 30.39
C PHE A 155 -1.21 18.43 31.20
N THR A 156 -0.61 17.70 32.13
CA THR A 156 0.57 18.17 32.86
C THR A 156 1.73 18.41 31.90
N PRO A 157 2.31 19.63 31.84
CA PRO A 157 3.45 19.91 30.96
C PRO A 157 4.63 18.96 31.16
N ILE A 158 5.36 18.68 30.07
CA ILE A 158 6.57 17.84 30.08
C ILE A 158 7.72 18.67 29.50
N PRO A 159 8.34 19.56 30.27
CA PRO A 159 9.37 20.47 29.76
C PRO A 159 10.62 19.76 29.22
N GLU A 160 10.82 18.48 29.54
CA GLU A 160 11.91 17.66 28.99
C GLU A 160 11.63 17.13 27.58
N ALA A 161 10.38 17.05 27.16
CA ALA A 161 10.01 16.57 25.83
C ALA A 161 10.26 17.68 24.79
N GLU A 162 10.61 17.29 23.57
CA GLU A 162 10.61 18.21 22.43
C GLU A 162 9.26 18.19 21.71
N THR A 163 8.64 17.01 21.63
CA THR A 163 7.34 16.84 20.98
C THR A 163 6.38 16.05 21.85
N VAL A 164 5.13 16.49 21.88
CA VAL A 164 3.99 15.70 22.36
C VAL A 164 2.99 15.58 21.22
N VAL A 165 2.58 14.35 20.92
CA VAL A 165 1.62 14.01 19.85
C VAL A 165 0.45 13.26 20.45
N PHE A 166 -0.77 13.69 20.11
CA PHE A 166 -2.01 13.01 20.49
C PHE A 166 -2.67 12.36 19.28
N SER A 167 -3.03 11.07 19.41
CA SER A 167 -3.65 10.25 18.36
C SER A 167 -4.99 9.66 18.84
N THR A 168 -5.96 9.59 17.93
CA THR A 168 -7.28 8.95 18.13
C THR A 168 -7.57 8.00 16.94
N SER A 169 -8.64 7.19 17.01
CA SER A 169 -9.05 6.33 15.89
C SER A 169 -9.54 7.09 14.65
N CYS A 170 -9.87 8.37 14.84
CA CYS A 170 -10.32 9.31 13.82
C CYS A 170 -9.27 9.71 12.78
N GLY A 171 -8.05 9.18 12.88
CA GLY A 171 -6.96 9.48 11.96
C GLY A 171 -6.03 10.57 12.46
N VAL A 172 -4.94 10.74 11.72
CA VAL A 172 -3.73 11.50 12.07
C VAL A 172 -4.06 12.94 12.50
N PRO A 173 -3.40 13.48 13.54
CA PRO A 173 -3.57 14.86 13.94
C PRO A 173 -3.10 15.78 12.83
N THR A 174 -4.02 16.50 12.20
CA THR A 174 -3.66 17.73 11.52
C THR A 174 -3.26 18.74 12.61
N GLY A 175 -1.96 18.75 12.95
CA GLY A 175 -1.34 19.85 13.70
C GLY A 175 -1.23 19.75 15.23
N SER A 176 -1.25 18.57 15.85
CA SER A 176 -1.07 18.45 17.31
C SER A 176 0.35 18.07 17.73
N THR A 177 1.39 18.58 17.04
CA THR A 177 2.68 18.79 17.74
C THR A 177 2.42 19.92 18.71
N VAL A 178 2.18 19.56 19.96
CA VAL A 178 1.83 20.52 21.00
C VAL A 178 3.11 21.02 21.64
N ASP A 179 3.14 22.31 21.95
CA ASP A 179 4.15 22.88 22.83
C ASP A 179 4.09 22.16 24.18
N PRO A 180 5.10 21.34 24.52
CA PRO A 180 5.06 20.47 25.68
C PRO A 180 5.04 21.25 27.00
N VAL A 181 5.38 22.54 26.97
CA VAL A 181 5.39 23.45 28.12
C VAL A 181 4.00 24.04 28.39
N LYS A 182 3.13 24.15 27.37
CA LYS A 182 1.81 24.77 27.53
C LYS A 182 0.79 23.87 28.21
N GLY A 183 0.94 22.54 28.11
CA GLY A 183 0.01 21.59 28.72
C GLY A 183 -1.40 21.61 28.11
N VAL A 184 -1.57 22.09 26.87
CA VAL A 184 -2.87 22.21 26.21
C VAL A 184 -2.77 21.75 24.76
N ALA A 185 -3.57 20.76 24.38
CA ALA A 185 -3.67 20.22 23.02
C ALA A 185 -5.05 20.49 22.41
N THR A 186 -5.11 20.89 21.15
CA THR A 186 -6.36 20.89 20.38
C THR A 186 -6.47 19.57 19.62
N LEU A 187 -7.50 18.78 19.95
CA LEU A 187 -7.87 17.58 19.23
C LEU A 187 -8.89 17.94 18.16
N VAL A 188 -8.71 17.39 16.96
CA VAL A 188 -9.57 17.61 15.81
C VAL A 188 -10.30 16.31 15.49
N PHE A 189 -11.62 16.40 15.33
CA PHE A 189 -12.48 15.28 14.96
C PHE A 189 -13.28 15.64 13.72
N ARG A 190 -13.58 14.63 12.91
CA ARG A 190 -14.50 14.76 11.79
C ARG A 190 -15.71 13.89 12.03
N ASP A 191 -16.89 14.39 11.66
CA ASP A 191 -18.17 13.69 11.91
C ASP A 191 -18.16 12.25 11.39
N SER A 192 -17.40 11.99 10.33
CA SER A 192 -17.34 10.69 9.68
C SER A 192 -16.52 9.63 10.45
N CYS A 193 -15.76 10.02 11.48
CA CYS A 193 -14.83 9.12 12.16
C CYS A 193 -15.03 9.01 13.67
N HIS A 194 -15.80 9.91 14.30
CA HIS A 194 -15.95 9.90 15.76
C HIS A 194 -17.29 9.28 16.18
N GLY A 195 -17.25 8.46 17.23
CA GLY A 195 -18.44 8.01 17.94
C GLY A 195 -18.85 8.98 19.06
N PRO A 196 -19.81 8.57 19.92
CA PRO A 196 -20.11 9.30 21.17
C PRO A 196 -18.95 9.28 22.17
N THR A 197 -18.01 8.34 22.00
CA THR A 197 -16.78 8.26 22.77
C THR A 197 -15.60 7.97 21.86
N PHE A 198 -14.38 8.30 22.30
CA PHE A 198 -13.13 7.97 21.61
C PHE A 198 -12.02 7.53 22.58
N ASP A 199 -11.01 6.88 22.03
CA ASP A 199 -9.77 6.54 22.73
C ASP A 199 -8.65 7.52 22.32
N LEU A 200 -7.77 7.85 23.26
CA LEU A 200 -6.68 8.80 23.10
C LEU A 200 -5.35 8.18 23.51
N LEU A 201 -4.35 8.31 22.64
CA LEU A 201 -2.95 8.02 22.92
C LEU A 201 -2.14 9.31 22.85
N GLY A 202 -1.46 9.66 23.94
CA GLY A 202 -0.45 10.70 23.93
C GLY A 202 0.94 10.08 23.94
N ILE A 203 1.86 10.56 23.09
CA ILE A 203 3.27 10.18 23.08
C ILE A 203 4.12 11.44 23.26
N ALA A 204 5.04 11.41 24.22
CA ALA A 204 6.04 12.45 24.44
C ALA A 204 7.43 11.90 24.09
N SER A 205 8.20 12.63 23.29
CA SER A 205 9.52 12.18 22.79
C SER A 205 10.47 13.35 22.49
N GLY A 206 11.75 13.03 22.27
CA GLY A 206 12.80 14.00 21.93
C GLY A 206 13.28 14.86 23.11
N GLY A 207 14.07 15.89 22.80
CA GLY A 207 14.58 16.83 23.81
C GLY A 207 15.53 16.18 24.82
N ARG A 208 15.22 16.35 26.11
CA ARG A 208 15.99 15.76 27.23
C ARG A 208 15.41 14.42 27.71
N LEU A 209 14.35 13.91 27.08
CA LEU A 209 13.82 12.59 27.38
C LEU A 209 14.76 11.50 26.86
N LEU A 210 15.25 10.64 27.76
CA LEU A 210 16.09 9.50 27.40
C LEU A 210 15.32 8.38 26.68
N ALA A 211 14.00 8.31 26.89
CA ALA A 211 13.11 7.38 26.22
C ALA A 211 11.73 8.03 26.05
N PRO A 212 10.95 7.63 25.03
CA PRO A 212 9.58 8.08 24.89
C PRO A 212 8.74 7.75 26.13
N ARG A 213 7.78 8.63 26.44
CA ARG A 213 6.75 8.41 27.46
C ARG A 213 5.39 8.41 26.79
N PHE A 214 4.41 7.75 27.38
CA PHE A 214 3.07 7.66 26.83
C PHE A 214 1.99 7.89 27.89
N LEU A 215 0.81 8.31 27.45
CA LEU A 215 -0.41 8.17 28.24
C LEU A 215 -1.50 7.59 27.36
N LYS A 216 -2.47 6.95 27.99
CA LYS A 216 -3.66 6.45 27.31
C LYS A 216 -4.90 6.76 28.11
N LEU A 217 -5.96 7.12 27.40
CA LEU A 217 -7.30 7.26 27.94
C LEU A 217 -8.25 6.53 26.99
N THR A 218 -9.27 5.89 27.55
CA THR A 218 -10.26 5.14 26.78
C THR A 218 -11.65 5.65 27.10
N ARG A 219 -12.57 5.55 26.15
CA ARG A 219 -13.99 5.94 26.32
C ARG A 219 -14.17 7.40 26.79
N ILE A 220 -13.37 8.33 26.27
CA ILE A 220 -13.58 9.76 26.52
C ILE A 220 -14.85 10.18 25.77
N THR A 221 -15.82 10.78 26.46
CA THR A 221 -17.01 11.34 25.83
C THR A 221 -16.63 12.44 24.85
N HIS A 222 -17.06 12.32 23.60
CA HIS A 222 -16.90 13.39 22.62
C HIS A 222 -17.94 14.48 22.85
N ALA A 223 -17.47 15.72 22.97
CA ALA A 223 -18.32 16.89 23.05
C ALA A 223 -17.62 18.07 22.37
N GLY A 224 -18.01 18.38 21.13
CA GLY A 224 -17.39 19.45 20.35
C GLY A 224 -17.37 20.81 21.06
N GLY A 225 -16.26 21.53 20.94
CA GLY A 225 -16.02 22.84 21.56
C GLY A 225 -15.68 22.79 23.06
N THR A 226 -15.66 21.61 23.68
CA THR A 226 -15.40 21.47 25.12
C THR A 226 -13.92 21.21 25.43
N SER A 227 -13.57 21.34 26.70
CA SER A 227 -12.27 20.94 27.25
C SER A 227 -12.41 19.79 28.23
N PHE A 228 -11.39 18.93 28.30
CA PHE A 228 -11.26 17.93 29.35
C PHE A 228 -9.83 17.92 29.91
N THR A 229 -9.66 17.40 31.12
CA THR A 229 -8.35 17.24 31.77
C THR A 229 -7.91 15.79 31.64
N ILE A 230 -6.66 15.58 31.25
CA ILE A 230 -5.99 14.29 31.26
C ILE A 230 -5.48 14.05 32.67
N PRO A 231 -6.06 13.07 33.41
CA PRO A 231 -5.81 12.93 34.84
C PRO A 231 -4.48 12.24 35.16
N SER A 232 -3.82 11.64 34.17
CA SER A 232 -2.60 10.85 34.36
C SER A 232 -1.36 11.53 33.80
N GLU A 233 -0.24 11.36 34.50
CA GLU A 233 1.08 11.68 33.96
C GLU A 233 1.47 10.68 32.87
N PHE A 234 2.37 11.09 31.97
CA PHE A 234 2.93 10.17 30.98
C PHE A 234 3.79 9.10 31.67
N ALA A 235 3.51 7.82 31.43
CA ALA A 235 4.29 6.70 31.92
C ALA A 235 5.46 6.37 30.98
N ALA A 236 6.48 5.67 31.47
CA ALA A 236 7.55 5.14 30.62
C ALA A 236 7.00 4.07 29.66
N THR A 237 7.43 4.09 28.39
CA THR A 237 7.06 3.03 27.44
C THR A 237 7.69 1.69 27.80
N ALA A 238 6.99 0.60 27.50
CA ALA A 238 7.59 -0.74 27.53
C ALA A 238 8.43 -0.96 26.25
N SER A 239 9.16 -2.08 26.20
CA SER A 239 9.95 -2.49 25.03
C SER A 239 9.24 -3.61 24.29
N PHE A 240 9.06 -3.47 22.99
CA PHE A 240 8.52 -4.50 22.10
C PHE A 240 9.66 -5.09 21.27
N ALA A 241 9.83 -6.41 21.33
CA ALA A 241 10.89 -7.09 20.59
C ALA A 241 10.38 -7.52 19.20
N VAL A 242 11.11 -7.14 18.16
CA VAL A 242 10.88 -7.60 16.79
C VAL A 242 12.05 -8.50 16.41
N ASN A 243 11.81 -9.80 16.41
CA ASN A 243 12.81 -10.80 16.04
C ASN A 243 12.76 -11.00 14.53
N LEU A 244 13.72 -10.42 13.85
CA LEU A 244 13.88 -10.50 12.41
C LEU A 244 14.73 -11.71 12.05
N SER A 245 14.31 -12.47 11.04
CA SER A 245 15.11 -13.51 10.39
C SER A 245 15.22 -13.26 8.89
N ASN A 246 16.20 -13.92 8.26
CA ASN A 246 16.46 -13.86 6.81
C ASN A 246 16.62 -12.43 6.26
N ILE A 247 17.25 -11.55 7.04
CA ILE A 247 17.64 -10.21 6.58
C ILE A 247 18.70 -10.36 5.48
N PRO A 248 18.50 -9.76 4.29
CA PRO A 248 19.52 -9.77 3.24
C PRO A 248 20.84 -9.18 3.70
N ASP A 249 21.93 -9.68 3.16
CA ASP A 249 23.31 -9.27 3.42
C ASP A 249 23.67 -7.88 2.86
N VAL A 250 22.90 -7.39 1.88
CA VAL A 250 23.18 -6.11 1.19
C VAL A 250 22.17 -5.03 1.57
N ILE A 251 21.98 -4.75 2.86
CA ILE A 251 21.11 -3.66 3.35
C ILE A 251 21.98 -2.50 3.86
N SER A 252 21.67 -1.26 3.45
CA SER A 252 22.34 -0.04 3.92
C SER A 252 21.64 0.60 5.12
N ASN A 253 20.33 0.39 5.27
CA ASN A 253 19.55 0.90 6.39
C ASN A 253 18.35 0.00 6.67
N LEU A 254 18.16 -0.34 7.94
CA LEU A 254 17.02 -1.09 8.46
C LEU A 254 16.29 -0.22 9.50
N THR A 255 14.99 -0.01 9.30
CA THR A 255 14.14 0.74 10.22
C THR A 255 12.95 -0.11 10.61
N VAL A 256 12.75 -0.32 11.92
CA VAL A 256 11.58 -1.03 12.44
C VAL A 256 10.65 -0.02 13.10
N SER A 257 9.36 -0.10 12.83
CA SER A 257 8.33 0.70 13.49
C SER A 257 7.17 -0.16 13.96
N ARG A 258 6.50 0.27 15.03
CA ARG A 258 5.29 -0.36 15.56
C ARG A 258 4.21 0.68 15.78
N SER A 259 3.02 0.39 15.29
CA SER A 259 1.79 1.14 15.57
C SER A 259 0.83 0.27 16.39
N SER A 260 0.11 0.88 17.33
CA SER A 260 -1.08 0.23 17.92
C SER A 260 -2.26 0.39 16.95
N MET A 261 -3.18 -0.56 16.92
CA MET A 261 -4.38 -0.47 16.08
C MET A 261 -5.60 -0.14 16.94
N ILE A 262 -6.36 0.91 16.59
CA ILE A 262 -7.68 1.21 17.16
C ILE A 262 -8.70 1.14 16.04
N GLU A 263 -9.76 0.34 16.20
CA GLU A 263 -10.86 0.23 15.22
C GLU A 263 -10.42 -0.16 13.79
N GLY A 264 -9.25 -0.77 13.66
CA GLY A 264 -8.64 -1.14 12.37
C GLY A 264 -7.74 -0.07 11.76
N THR A 265 -7.53 1.05 12.46
CA THR A 265 -6.63 2.14 12.06
C THR A 265 -5.35 2.11 12.91
N PRO A 266 -4.14 2.09 12.31
CA PRO A 266 -2.91 2.26 13.06
C PRO A 266 -2.82 3.68 13.58
N VAL A 267 -2.59 3.79 14.87
CA VAL A 267 -2.34 5.03 15.59
C VAL A 267 -0.88 5.06 16.06
N ALA A 268 -0.27 6.22 15.83
CA ALA A 268 1.11 6.58 16.21
C ALA A 268 2.21 5.69 15.61
N PRO A 269 2.81 6.07 14.46
CA PRO A 269 4.00 5.41 13.95
C PRO A 269 5.25 6.14 14.47
N GLN A 270 5.60 6.08 15.75
CA GLN A 270 6.74 6.88 16.22
C GLN A 270 7.65 6.25 17.26
N THR A 271 7.76 4.94 17.23
CA THR A 271 8.92 4.30 17.84
C THR A 271 9.67 3.57 16.74
N SER A 272 10.79 4.17 16.32
CA SER A 272 11.66 3.59 15.33
C SER A 272 13.03 3.34 15.91
N ALA A 273 13.64 2.24 15.50
CA ALA A 273 15.04 1.97 15.73
C ALA A 273 15.71 1.85 14.35
N ALA A 274 16.72 2.68 14.11
CA ALA A 274 17.69 2.43 13.07
C ALA A 274 18.73 1.46 13.63
N VAL A 275 18.99 0.38 12.90
CA VAL A 275 19.94 -0.65 13.33
C VAL A 275 20.94 -0.86 12.21
N ASP A 276 22.23 -0.97 12.54
CA ASP A 276 23.25 -1.44 11.60
C ASP A 276 22.83 -2.85 11.14
N PRO A 277 22.47 -3.05 9.87
CA PRO A 277 21.79 -4.28 9.45
C PRO A 277 22.78 -5.45 9.42
N PRO A 278 22.68 -6.45 10.32
CA PRO A 278 23.40 -7.69 10.11
C PRO A 278 22.68 -8.52 9.05
N ALA A 279 23.43 -9.29 8.26
CA ALA A 279 22.86 -10.38 7.49
C ALA A 279 22.26 -11.43 8.46
N GLY A 280 21.17 -12.07 8.06
CA GLY A 280 20.56 -13.17 8.82
C GLY A 280 19.55 -12.70 9.86
N ALA A 281 19.90 -12.74 11.15
CA ALA A 281 18.95 -12.52 12.24
C ALA A 281 19.31 -11.33 13.13
N LEU A 282 18.29 -10.61 13.61
CA LEU A 282 18.41 -9.44 14.47
C LEU A 282 17.18 -9.30 15.37
N THR A 283 17.36 -8.99 16.64
CA THR A 283 16.25 -8.50 17.48
C THR A 283 16.31 -7.00 17.58
N ALA A 284 15.36 -6.31 16.95
CA ALA A 284 15.16 -4.88 17.14
C ALA A 284 14.22 -4.63 18.33
N THR A 285 14.49 -3.62 19.13
CA THR A 285 13.60 -3.22 20.22
C THR A 285 12.99 -1.87 19.89
N VAL A 286 11.66 -1.79 19.92
CA VAL A 286 10.92 -0.53 19.72
C VAL A 286 10.13 -0.20 20.98
N PRO A 287 10.20 1.05 21.49
CA PRO A 287 9.34 1.46 22.59
C PRO A 287 7.86 1.30 22.22
N TYR A 288 6.98 0.98 23.17
CA TYR A 288 5.54 0.90 22.87
C TYR A 288 4.67 1.21 24.09
N PRO A 289 3.43 1.70 23.86
CA PRO A 289 2.43 1.84 24.91
C PRO A 289 1.75 0.48 25.19
N PRO A 290 2.01 -0.17 26.34
CA PRO A 290 1.39 -1.46 26.66
C PRO A 290 -0.14 -1.36 26.82
N ALA A 291 -0.82 -2.44 26.43
CA ALA A 291 -2.27 -2.60 26.59
C ALA A 291 -3.09 -1.44 25.99
N PHE A 292 -2.73 -0.97 24.80
CA PHE A 292 -3.46 0.07 24.07
C PHE A 292 -3.72 -0.34 22.62
N GLY A 293 -4.98 -0.21 22.19
CA GLY A 293 -5.49 -0.75 20.92
C GLY A 293 -6.03 -2.17 21.08
N THR A 294 -6.28 -2.84 19.95
CA THR A 294 -6.68 -4.25 19.91
C THR A 294 -5.61 -5.16 19.31
N ARG A 295 -4.72 -4.58 18.50
CA ARG A 295 -3.67 -5.26 17.72
C ARG A 295 -2.48 -4.33 17.54
N CYS A 296 -1.39 -4.84 16.97
CA CYS A 296 -0.30 -4.00 16.47
C CYS A 296 -0.05 -4.25 14.99
N GLU A 297 0.48 -3.20 14.34
CA GLU A 297 1.05 -3.25 13.02
C GLU A 297 2.55 -2.97 13.17
N VAL A 298 3.38 -3.87 12.66
CA VAL A 298 4.83 -3.73 12.64
C VAL A 298 5.26 -3.52 11.21
N ALA A 299 6.03 -2.47 10.94
CA ALA A 299 6.60 -2.21 9.62
C ALA A 299 8.12 -2.21 9.69
N VAL A 300 8.75 -3.04 8.87
CA VAL A 300 10.20 -3.15 8.70
C VAL A 300 10.55 -2.60 7.32
N SER A 301 11.27 -1.48 7.28
CA SER A 301 11.77 -0.88 6.06
C SER A 301 13.25 -1.22 5.86
N LEU A 302 13.58 -1.69 4.67
CA LEU A 302 14.92 -2.11 4.26
C LEU A 302 15.33 -1.27 3.05
N ASN A 303 16.53 -0.72 3.07
CA ASN A 303 17.12 0.00 1.95
C ASN A 303 18.36 -0.74 1.46
N ARG A 304 18.56 -0.86 0.15
CA ARG A 304 19.83 -1.32 -0.44
C ARG A 304 20.60 -0.12 -0.97
N PRO A 305 21.95 -0.12 -0.95
CA PRO A 305 22.73 0.98 -1.50
C PRO A 305 22.62 1.10 -3.04
N GLU A 306 22.40 -0.01 -3.74
CA GLU A 306 22.26 -0.06 -5.20
C GLU A 306 20.85 0.32 -5.69
N THR A 307 19.85 0.33 -4.81
CA THR A 307 18.49 0.78 -5.12
C THR A 307 18.28 2.17 -4.51
N ARG A 308 17.55 3.05 -5.20
CA ARG A 308 17.06 4.30 -4.57
C ARG A 308 15.80 4.08 -3.73
N PHE A 309 15.51 2.82 -3.42
CA PHE A 309 14.17 2.32 -3.16
C PHE A 309 14.18 1.40 -1.96
N ALA A 310 13.13 1.49 -1.17
CA ALA A 310 12.95 0.68 0.01
C ALA A 310 12.04 -0.51 -0.31
N GLN A 311 12.32 -1.64 0.34
CA GLN A 311 11.30 -2.63 0.59
C GLN A 311 10.70 -2.41 1.97
N ARG A 312 9.41 -2.67 2.10
CA ARG A 312 8.66 -2.52 3.34
C ARG A 312 7.89 -3.81 3.61
N HIS A 313 8.21 -4.44 4.73
CA HIS A 313 7.48 -5.59 5.27
C HIS A 313 6.54 -5.09 6.35
N GLU A 314 5.29 -5.52 6.29
CA GLU A 314 4.25 -5.11 7.21
C GLU A 314 3.58 -6.35 7.76
N VAL A 315 3.51 -6.43 9.08
CA VAL A 315 2.86 -7.53 9.78
C VAL A 315 1.78 -6.96 10.69
N ARG A 316 0.55 -7.45 10.52
CA ARG A 316 -0.56 -7.15 11.41
C ARG A 316 -0.84 -8.34 12.30
N THR A 317 -0.77 -8.15 13.60
CA THR A 317 -1.03 -9.22 14.58
C THR A 317 -2.52 -9.41 14.84
N SER A 318 -2.89 -10.57 15.37
CA SER A 318 -4.24 -10.82 15.88
C SER A 318 -4.48 -10.23 17.28
N THR A 319 -3.41 -9.94 18.04
CA THR A 319 -3.45 -9.48 19.43
C THR A 319 -2.42 -8.37 19.73
N LEU A 320 -2.52 -7.72 20.89
CA LEU A 320 -1.49 -6.81 21.42
C LEU A 320 -0.31 -7.59 22.03
N ALA A 321 0.45 -8.31 21.20
CA ALA A 321 1.65 -9.00 21.67
C ALA A 321 2.69 -8.02 22.25
N SER A 322 3.66 -8.56 23.00
CA SER A 322 4.86 -7.85 23.48
C SER A 322 6.10 -8.13 22.62
N SER A 323 6.00 -9.09 21.70
CA SER A 323 7.02 -9.40 20.71
C SER A 323 6.40 -9.96 19.44
N ILE A 324 7.17 -10.00 18.36
CA ILE A 324 6.79 -10.67 17.12
C ILE A 324 8.02 -11.21 16.41
N ASP A 325 7.85 -12.34 15.73
CA ASP A 325 8.83 -12.86 14.78
C ASP A 325 8.42 -12.42 13.37
N VAL A 326 9.36 -11.83 12.62
CA VAL A 326 9.16 -11.41 11.24
C VAL A 326 10.23 -12.04 10.36
N ASP A 327 9.81 -12.96 9.51
CA ASP A 327 10.67 -13.51 8.47
C ASP A 327 10.68 -12.59 7.26
N VAL A 328 11.75 -11.81 7.13
CA VAL A 328 11.97 -10.85 6.05
C VAL A 328 12.21 -11.55 4.70
N GLY A 329 12.53 -12.84 4.70
CA GLY A 329 12.71 -13.65 3.50
C GLY A 329 11.43 -14.38 3.05
N SER A 330 10.41 -14.48 3.91
CA SER A 330 9.24 -15.34 3.67
C SER A 330 8.35 -14.92 2.48
N LEU A 331 8.31 -13.61 2.19
CA LEU A 331 7.54 -13.06 1.08
C LEU A 331 8.47 -12.64 -0.05
N ALA A 332 8.12 -13.02 -1.26
CA ALA A 332 8.91 -12.88 -2.48
C ALA A 332 8.59 -11.56 -3.19
N VAL A 333 9.45 -10.55 -3.08
CA VAL A 333 9.35 -9.35 -3.91
C VAL A 333 10.73 -8.98 -4.45
N PRO A 334 10.89 -8.77 -5.77
CA PRO A 334 12.20 -8.48 -6.34
C PRO A 334 12.70 -7.11 -5.90
N TRP A 335 14.01 -6.98 -5.78
CA TRP A 335 14.67 -5.69 -5.75
C TRP A 335 14.86 -5.21 -7.18
N LEU A 336 14.38 -4.00 -7.49
CA LEU A 336 14.51 -3.43 -8.83
C LEU A 336 15.47 -2.23 -8.84
N THR A 337 16.23 -2.11 -9.92
CA THR A 337 17.13 -1.00 -10.23
C THR A 337 16.86 -0.47 -11.63
N ASN A 338 17.47 0.67 -11.97
CA ASN A 338 17.42 1.24 -13.32
C ASN A 338 15.99 1.38 -13.87
N VAL A 339 15.05 1.79 -13.01
CA VAL A 339 13.66 2.03 -13.41
C VAL A 339 13.63 3.25 -14.33
N VAL A 340 13.32 3.03 -15.60
CA VAL A 340 13.35 4.06 -16.64
C VAL A 340 12.04 4.05 -17.40
N ALA A 341 11.43 5.23 -17.55
CA ALA A 341 10.30 5.44 -18.42
C ALA A 341 10.74 5.35 -19.89
N THR A 342 9.99 4.63 -20.71
CA THR A 342 10.11 4.66 -22.16
C THR A 342 8.89 5.36 -22.77
N THR A 343 8.87 5.55 -24.09
CA THR A 343 7.71 6.14 -24.78
C THR A 343 6.43 5.35 -24.54
N THR A 344 6.50 4.02 -24.52
CA THR A 344 5.32 3.13 -24.50
C THR A 344 5.31 2.21 -23.29
N GLY A 345 6.01 2.55 -22.21
CA GLY A 345 6.13 1.69 -21.05
C GLY A 345 7.29 2.04 -20.16
N MET A 346 7.87 1.02 -19.55
CA MET A 346 8.91 1.16 -18.55
C MET A 346 9.86 -0.04 -18.57
N THR A 347 11.13 0.17 -18.26
CA THR A 347 12.13 -0.88 -18.12
C THR A 347 12.79 -0.81 -16.75
N TRP A 348 13.26 -1.96 -16.26
CA TRP A 348 14.05 -2.05 -15.03
C TRP A 348 14.93 -3.30 -15.05
N ALA A 349 15.80 -3.44 -14.05
CA ALA A 349 16.57 -4.64 -13.83
C ALA A 349 16.32 -5.19 -12.43
N ALA A 350 16.00 -6.48 -12.33
CA ALA A 350 15.97 -7.17 -11.05
C ALA A 350 17.41 -7.39 -10.55
N VAL A 351 17.68 -7.07 -9.28
CA VAL A 351 19.00 -7.24 -8.64
C VAL A 351 19.26 -8.72 -8.34
N ASP A 352 18.22 -9.41 -7.90
CA ASP A 352 18.23 -10.83 -7.59
C ASP A 352 17.17 -11.47 -8.52
N GLY A 353 17.32 -12.76 -8.88
CA GLY A 353 16.33 -13.46 -9.72
C GLY A 353 14.90 -13.16 -9.24
N ALA A 354 14.00 -12.81 -10.17
CA ALA A 354 12.67 -12.36 -9.79
C ALA A 354 11.87 -13.53 -9.21
N THR A 355 11.79 -13.60 -7.88
CA THR A 355 10.82 -14.47 -7.23
C THR A 355 9.42 -13.84 -7.42
N PRO A 356 8.44 -14.59 -7.94
CA PRO A 356 7.13 -14.02 -8.25
C PRO A 356 6.41 -13.69 -6.93
N GLY A 357 6.24 -12.39 -6.66
CA GLY A 357 5.23 -11.94 -5.71
C GLY A 357 3.83 -12.09 -6.29
N ASP A 358 2.81 -11.75 -5.51
CA ASP A 358 1.42 -11.83 -5.96
C ASP A 358 1.14 -10.90 -7.15
N GLY A 359 1.81 -9.76 -7.27
CA GLY A 359 1.71 -8.95 -8.47
C GLY A 359 2.37 -7.60 -8.37
N MET A 360 2.13 -6.80 -9.40
CA MET A 360 2.77 -5.51 -9.60
C MET A 360 1.77 -4.50 -10.15
N LEU A 361 1.82 -3.29 -9.60
CA LEU A 361 1.27 -2.10 -10.23
C LEU A 361 2.42 -1.26 -10.76
N THR A 362 2.32 -0.87 -12.02
CA THR A 362 3.21 0.12 -12.63
C THR A 362 2.41 1.37 -12.93
N GLN A 363 3.01 2.55 -12.76
CA GLN A 363 2.41 3.81 -13.17
C GLN A 363 3.38 4.54 -14.09
N TRP A 364 2.97 4.68 -15.34
CA TRP A 364 3.64 5.51 -16.32
C TRP A 364 2.92 6.86 -16.41
N SER A 365 3.66 7.94 -16.64
CA SER A 365 3.04 9.16 -17.14
C SER A 365 3.86 9.80 -18.23
N GLY A 366 3.16 10.45 -19.16
CA GLY A 366 3.78 11.13 -20.28
C GLY A 366 2.96 12.30 -20.76
N ARG A 367 3.62 13.15 -21.55
CA ARG A 367 3.06 14.36 -22.13
C ARG A 367 3.51 14.53 -23.58
N TRP A 368 2.61 15.03 -24.42
CA TRP A 368 2.90 15.37 -25.82
C TRP A 368 1.99 16.51 -26.30
N LEU A 369 2.23 16.98 -27.53
CA LEU A 369 1.42 17.98 -28.20
C LEU A 369 0.55 17.34 -29.28
N ASP A 370 -0.75 17.58 -29.22
CA ASP A 370 -1.71 17.26 -30.27
C ASP A 370 -2.18 18.57 -30.92
N GLY A 371 -1.49 18.98 -31.98
CA GLY A 371 -1.57 20.35 -32.50
C GLY A 371 -1.10 21.36 -31.45
N ASN A 372 -1.97 22.31 -31.07
CA ASN A 372 -1.69 23.30 -30.02
C ASN A 372 -2.08 22.80 -28.61
N ARG A 373 -2.70 21.64 -28.51
CA ARG A 373 -3.22 21.11 -27.25
C ARG A 373 -2.16 20.27 -26.56
N THR A 374 -1.93 20.52 -25.27
CA THR A 374 -1.13 19.63 -24.43
C THR A 374 -1.95 18.41 -24.01
N VAL A 375 -1.45 17.21 -24.29
CA VAL A 375 -2.02 15.97 -23.78
C VAL A 375 -1.15 15.45 -22.64
N SER A 376 -1.76 15.04 -21.53
CA SER A 376 -1.06 14.40 -20.40
C SER A 376 -1.81 13.16 -19.94
N VAL A 377 -1.11 12.04 -19.84
CA VAL A 377 -1.70 10.75 -19.46
C VAL A 377 -0.97 10.19 -18.26
N ILE A 378 -1.73 9.70 -17.29
CA ILE A 378 -1.24 8.79 -16.24
C ILE A 378 -1.85 7.43 -16.53
N TRP A 379 -1.03 6.41 -16.66
CA TRP A 379 -1.46 5.06 -16.97
C TRP A 379 -0.94 4.08 -15.92
N ARG A 380 -1.86 3.44 -15.22
CA ARG A 380 -1.58 2.37 -14.26
C ARG A 380 -1.84 1.01 -14.89
N VAL A 381 -0.90 0.09 -14.75
CA VAL A 381 -1.04 -1.29 -15.23
C VAL A 381 -0.84 -2.25 -14.07
N ILE A 382 -1.89 -3.01 -13.76
CA ILE A 382 -1.91 -4.12 -12.81
C ILE A 382 -1.57 -5.39 -13.60
N GLN A 383 -0.51 -6.09 -13.18
CA GLN A 383 0.07 -7.21 -13.92
C GLN A 383 0.80 -8.18 -12.98
N PRO A 384 1.13 -9.41 -13.45
CA PRO A 384 2.07 -10.28 -12.74
C PRO A 384 3.43 -9.59 -12.54
N VAL A 385 4.19 -10.02 -11.52
CA VAL A 385 5.56 -9.54 -11.30
C VAL A 385 6.44 -9.93 -12.49
N THR A 386 7.11 -8.95 -13.11
CA THR A 386 8.08 -9.18 -14.20
C THR A 386 9.48 -8.71 -13.82
N ALA A 387 10.51 -9.32 -14.40
CA ALA A 387 11.90 -9.05 -14.06
C ALA A 387 12.50 -7.82 -14.78
N THR A 388 11.94 -7.42 -15.93
CA THR A 388 12.65 -6.56 -16.90
C THR A 388 11.88 -5.32 -17.37
N GLY A 389 10.56 -5.28 -17.20
CA GLY A 389 9.79 -4.14 -17.69
C GLY A 389 8.30 -4.41 -17.87
N MET A 390 7.64 -3.38 -18.41
CA MET A 390 6.23 -3.37 -18.77
C MET A 390 6.06 -2.56 -20.07
N THR A 391 5.16 -3.03 -20.93
CA THR A 391 4.68 -2.28 -22.09
C THR A 391 3.23 -1.91 -21.84
N LEU A 392 2.86 -0.65 -22.15
CA LEU A 392 1.49 -0.19 -22.05
C LEU A 392 0.63 -0.98 -23.05
N PRO A 393 -0.57 -1.46 -22.65
CA PRO A 393 -1.49 -2.09 -23.60
C PRO A 393 -1.84 -1.11 -24.71
N ALA A 394 -1.78 -1.52 -25.98
CA ALA A 394 -2.22 -0.64 -27.06
C ALA A 394 -3.73 -0.35 -26.92
N LEU A 395 -4.16 0.90 -27.15
CA LEU A 395 -5.59 1.23 -27.19
C LEU A 395 -6.16 1.05 -28.60
N PRO A 396 -7.48 0.90 -28.76
CA PRO A 396 -8.13 1.00 -30.06
C PRO A 396 -7.86 2.35 -30.71
N VAL A 397 -7.90 2.40 -32.05
CA VAL A 397 -7.68 3.64 -32.84
C VAL A 397 -8.63 4.77 -32.43
N ALA A 398 -9.85 4.44 -31.97
CA ALA A 398 -10.81 5.43 -31.47
C ALA A 398 -10.30 6.21 -30.24
N ASP A 399 -9.39 5.62 -29.46
CA ASP A 399 -8.78 6.21 -28.27
C ASP A 399 -7.29 6.55 -28.48
N ALA A 400 -6.84 6.59 -29.74
CA ALA A 400 -5.44 6.86 -30.10
C ALA A 400 -4.92 8.17 -29.50
N ALA A 401 -5.79 9.16 -29.24
CA ALA A 401 -5.40 10.42 -28.61
C ALA A 401 -4.85 10.27 -27.17
N PHE A 402 -5.00 9.10 -26.53
CA PHE A 402 -4.46 8.80 -25.21
C PHE A 402 -3.36 7.72 -25.23
N ASP A 403 -3.08 7.11 -26.39
CA ASP A 403 -2.09 6.05 -26.54
C ASP A 403 -0.75 6.63 -27.00
N PRO A 404 0.31 6.60 -26.17
CA PRO A 404 1.61 7.15 -26.55
C PRO A 404 2.27 6.38 -27.71
N GLY A 405 1.92 5.11 -27.93
CA GLY A 405 2.43 4.31 -29.05
C GLY A 405 1.82 4.66 -30.41
N GLN A 406 0.73 5.43 -30.42
CA GLN A 406 0.05 5.89 -31.63
C GLN A 406 0.33 7.37 -31.95
N GLN A 407 1.17 8.04 -31.17
CA GLN A 407 1.51 9.44 -31.42
C GLN A 407 2.56 9.58 -32.51
N THR A 408 2.33 10.51 -33.43
CA THR A 408 3.30 10.88 -34.48
C THR A 408 4.30 11.93 -34.01
N VAL A 409 4.03 12.58 -32.88
CA VAL A 409 4.92 13.54 -32.20
C VAL A 409 5.76 12.86 -31.13
N ALA A 410 6.82 13.54 -30.67
CA ALA A 410 7.61 13.07 -29.55
C ALA A 410 6.78 13.05 -28.26
N VAL A 411 6.68 11.87 -27.65
CA VAL A 411 6.15 11.69 -26.29
C VAL A 411 7.28 11.93 -25.31
N THR A 412 7.04 12.78 -24.32
CA THR A 412 7.95 13.03 -23.21
C THR A 412 7.47 12.26 -21.98
N PRO A 413 8.15 11.17 -21.56
CA PRO A 413 7.85 10.52 -20.31
C PRO A 413 8.18 11.44 -19.13
N LEU A 414 7.33 11.46 -18.12
CA LEU A 414 7.47 12.34 -16.95
C LEU A 414 7.74 11.54 -15.67
N LEU A 415 7.04 10.42 -15.51
CA LEU A 415 7.04 9.64 -14.27
C LEU A 415 7.04 8.14 -14.54
N SER A 416 7.68 7.42 -13.63
CA SER A 416 7.71 5.97 -13.60
C SER A 416 7.65 5.48 -12.17
N VAL A 417 6.57 4.78 -11.83
CA VAL A 417 6.40 4.11 -10.53
C VAL A 417 6.30 2.61 -10.75
N VAL A 418 7.00 1.81 -9.95
CA VAL A 418 6.82 0.36 -9.87
C VAL A 418 6.55 -0.02 -8.43
N LEU A 419 5.41 -0.67 -8.20
CA LEU A 419 4.98 -1.19 -6.91
C LEU A 419 4.80 -2.69 -7.06
N ALA A 420 5.61 -3.50 -6.40
CA ALA A 420 5.44 -4.95 -6.37
C ALA A 420 5.06 -5.39 -4.96
N SER A 421 4.14 -6.34 -4.84
CA SER A 421 3.60 -6.78 -3.57
C SER A 421 3.46 -8.30 -3.51
N ASP A 422 3.68 -8.85 -2.32
CA ASP A 422 3.39 -10.24 -1.96
C ASP A 422 2.72 -10.24 -0.58
N TYR A 423 1.66 -11.01 -0.41
CA TYR A 423 0.82 -11.09 0.77
C TYR A 423 0.78 -12.54 1.26
N SER A 424 0.73 -12.71 2.58
CA SER A 424 0.59 -14.04 3.18
C SER A 424 -0.84 -14.61 3.07
N ASN A 425 -1.79 -13.87 2.52
CA ASN A 425 -3.19 -14.28 2.46
C ASN A 425 -3.81 -14.02 1.09
N VAL A 426 -2.98 -13.82 0.07
CA VAL A 426 -3.40 -13.73 -1.33
C VAL A 426 -2.67 -14.84 -2.08
N ALA A 427 -3.39 -15.65 -2.84
CA ALA A 427 -2.88 -16.77 -3.60
C ALA A 427 -2.46 -16.34 -5.01
N GLY A 428 -1.43 -15.48 -5.10
CA GLY A 428 -0.87 -15.05 -6.37
C GLY A 428 -1.71 -14.01 -7.10
N TYR A 429 -1.34 -13.78 -8.36
CA TYR A 429 -1.90 -12.71 -9.19
C TYR A 429 -3.39 -12.84 -9.48
N ASP A 430 -3.87 -14.08 -9.60
CA ASP A 430 -5.27 -14.37 -9.89
C ASP A 430 -6.22 -13.85 -8.81
N GLU A 431 -5.83 -14.00 -7.54
CA GLU A 431 -6.59 -13.44 -6.43
C GLU A 431 -6.34 -11.93 -6.31
N LEU A 432 -5.08 -11.50 -6.42
CA LEU A 432 -4.72 -10.08 -6.31
C LEU A 432 -5.48 -9.18 -7.27
N ARG A 433 -5.63 -9.58 -8.56
CA ARG A 433 -6.27 -8.74 -9.59
C ARG A 433 -7.77 -8.52 -9.35
N ARG A 434 -8.39 -9.31 -8.49
CA ARG A 434 -9.80 -9.16 -8.08
C ARG A 434 -9.94 -8.24 -6.87
N LEU A 435 -8.85 -7.99 -6.16
CA LEU A 435 -8.84 -7.06 -5.04
C LEU A 435 -8.79 -5.60 -5.54
N PRO A 436 -9.24 -4.62 -4.74
CA PRO A 436 -9.20 -3.22 -5.15
C PRO A 436 -7.78 -2.74 -5.46
N GLU A 437 -7.62 -1.98 -6.57
CA GLU A 437 -6.36 -1.34 -7.00
C GLU A 437 -5.62 -0.65 -5.84
N ALA A 438 -6.40 -0.08 -4.92
CA ALA A 438 -5.94 0.65 -3.76
C ALA A 438 -4.91 -0.13 -2.91
N LEU A 439 -4.99 -1.47 -2.86
CA LEU A 439 -4.04 -2.33 -2.13
C LEU A 439 -2.60 -2.21 -2.62
N LEU A 440 -2.42 -1.85 -3.88
CA LEU A 440 -1.10 -1.68 -4.49
C LEU A 440 -0.56 -0.26 -4.31
N ILE A 441 -1.43 0.75 -4.20
CA ILE A 441 -1.04 2.18 -4.22
C ILE A 441 -1.07 2.89 -2.87
N SER A 442 -1.56 2.27 -1.80
CA SER A 442 -1.63 2.97 -0.51
C SER A 442 -1.26 2.10 0.68
N SER A 443 -1.00 2.78 1.81
CA SER A 443 -0.75 2.14 3.10
C SER A 443 -1.99 1.34 3.54
N MET A 444 -1.82 0.10 3.97
CA MET A 444 -2.97 -0.78 4.33
C MET A 444 -3.83 -0.28 5.48
N SER A 445 -3.30 0.65 6.27
CA SER A 445 -4.01 1.40 7.28
C SER A 445 -5.31 2.04 6.76
N THR A 446 -5.39 2.38 5.48
CA THR A 446 -6.51 3.13 4.89
C THR A 446 -7.51 2.27 4.11
N LEU A 447 -7.25 0.97 3.90
CA LEU A 447 -7.81 0.25 2.75
C LEU A 447 -8.85 -0.82 3.02
N GLY A 448 -9.04 -1.22 4.26
CA GLY A 448 -10.21 -2.02 4.61
C GLY A 448 -10.24 -3.48 4.17
N ALA A 449 -9.57 -3.87 3.07
CA ALA A 449 -9.63 -5.23 2.53
C ALA A 449 -9.14 -6.28 3.55
N PHE A 450 -8.20 -5.91 4.42
CA PHE A 450 -7.71 -6.74 5.52
C PHE A 450 -8.06 -6.16 6.89
N ARG A 451 -9.21 -5.46 6.99
CA ARG A 451 -9.66 -4.90 8.26
C ARG A 451 -9.93 -6.04 9.23
N ASN A 452 -9.29 -5.98 10.39
CA ASN A 452 -9.42 -7.01 11.43
C ASN A 452 -8.92 -8.41 11.03
N GLU A 453 -8.03 -8.51 10.05
CA GLU A 453 -7.36 -9.78 9.73
C GLU A 453 -5.86 -9.66 10.03
N PRO A 454 -5.25 -10.68 10.65
CA PRO A 454 -3.80 -10.78 10.68
C PRO A 454 -3.29 -11.13 9.28
N PHE A 455 -2.18 -10.51 8.87
CA PHE A 455 -1.53 -10.82 7.60
C PHE A 455 -0.07 -10.35 7.64
N GLN A 456 0.71 -10.78 6.67
CA GLN A 456 2.01 -10.23 6.32
C GLN A 456 1.98 -9.73 4.88
N ARG A 457 2.65 -8.62 4.62
CA ARG A 457 2.82 -8.06 3.27
C ARG A 457 4.26 -7.60 3.10
N ARG A 458 4.87 -7.91 1.96
CA ARG A 458 6.10 -7.27 1.48
C ARG A 458 5.76 -6.40 0.30
N THR A 459 6.28 -5.18 0.28
CA THR A 459 6.15 -4.24 -0.83
C THR A 459 7.52 -3.74 -1.25
N PHE A 460 7.69 -3.52 -2.54
CA PHE A 460 8.80 -2.78 -3.12
C PHE A 460 8.22 -1.57 -3.85
N ALA A 461 8.81 -0.39 -3.66
CA ALA A 461 8.37 0.81 -4.34
C ALA A 461 9.55 1.54 -5.00
N ALA A 462 9.48 1.67 -6.32
CA ALA A 462 10.42 2.46 -7.10
C ALA A 462 9.75 3.66 -7.76
N LEU A 463 10.41 4.81 -7.70
CA LEU A 463 10.04 6.05 -8.39
C LEU A 463 11.23 6.61 -9.17
N THR A 464 11.03 6.91 -10.44
CA THR A 464 11.91 7.82 -11.19
C THR A 464 11.10 8.93 -11.84
N SER A 465 11.60 10.16 -11.73
CA SER A 465 11.09 11.31 -12.46
C SER A 465 12.13 11.75 -13.48
N GLN A 466 11.70 12.01 -14.71
CA GLN A 466 12.53 12.65 -15.72
C GLN A 466 12.12 14.12 -15.79
N GLY A 467 13.04 15.03 -15.46
CA GLY A 467 12.83 16.47 -15.59
C GLY A 467 12.07 17.17 -14.45
N LEU A 468 11.59 16.44 -13.43
CA LEU A 468 11.03 17.05 -12.21
C LEU A 468 12.08 17.04 -11.09
N VAL A 469 12.85 18.12 -10.99
CA VAL A 469 13.77 18.34 -9.86
C VAL A 469 12.93 18.67 -8.62
N GLY A 470 12.91 17.77 -7.63
CA GLY A 470 12.39 18.08 -6.28
C GLY A 470 11.12 17.36 -5.80
N VAL A 471 10.53 16.44 -6.57
CA VAL A 471 9.38 15.64 -6.10
C VAL A 471 9.87 14.40 -5.36
N ARG A 472 9.42 14.19 -4.11
CA ARG A 472 9.78 12.99 -3.33
C ARG A 472 8.84 11.82 -3.64
N PRO A 473 9.32 10.55 -3.61
CA PRO A 473 8.49 9.36 -3.83
C PRO A 473 7.24 9.28 -2.96
N GLU A 474 7.35 9.65 -1.70
CA GLU A 474 6.25 9.66 -0.74
C GLU A 474 5.11 10.62 -1.13
N ASP A 475 5.40 11.70 -1.87
CA ASP A 475 4.40 12.69 -2.29
C ASP A 475 3.59 12.23 -3.52
N VAL A 476 4.13 11.27 -4.30
CA VAL A 476 3.50 10.73 -5.52
C VAL A 476 2.54 9.58 -5.20
N ILE A 477 2.84 8.82 -4.14
CA ILE A 477 2.05 7.67 -3.69
C ILE A 477 0.84 8.13 -2.85
N ALA A 478 0.92 9.30 -2.21
CA ALA A 478 -0.23 9.91 -1.56
C ALA A 478 -1.29 10.28 -2.62
N ALA A 479 -2.52 9.76 -2.45
CA ALA A 479 -3.68 10.17 -3.23
C ALA A 479 -3.72 11.71 -3.38
N PRO A 480 -4.22 12.26 -4.51
CA PRO A 480 -4.22 13.70 -4.73
C PRO A 480 -4.80 14.41 -3.51
N ARG A 481 -3.93 15.13 -2.79
CA ARG A 481 -4.37 16.03 -1.72
C ARG A 481 -5.21 17.10 -2.41
N ARG A 482 -6.52 17.03 -2.20
CA ARG A 482 -7.45 18.09 -2.61
C ARG A 482 -7.17 19.36 -1.83
#